data_AF-A0A935X6Y6-F1
#
_entry.id   AF-A0A935X6Y6-F1
#
_cell.length_a   1.000
_cell.length_b   1.000
_cell.length_c   1.000
_cell.angle_alpha   90.00
_cell.angle_beta   90.00
_cell.angle_gamma   90.00
#
_symmetry.space_group_name_H-M   'P 1'
#
loop_
_entity.id
_entity.type
_entity.pdbx_description
1 polymer ?
#
loop_
_entity_poly.entity_id
_entity_poly.type
_entity_poly.pdbx_seq_one_letter_code
_entity_poly.pdbx_strand_id
1 'polypeptide(L)'
;MALPKSLLFLALLSSPLAVAGPYAPAAGQPDSTALAAADPSISAWATGYLDYLPGANVSDTFKTPQKALGAASGNPTDVVSLGDSGRITLTFSGAILNGAGADFAVFENSFSDTFLELAWVEVSSDGANFFRFPGFSLTANAIGAFGTLDPTDLDGLAGKYRGGYGTPFDLDLLKSVPGLDVDAVRFVRIVDIVGDGSALDSLPAVAGGPNPIYDPTPTTGSGGFDLDGVGVIHYAAAVPEPSTAWLLAAGAVVAVIRFARRRNAA
;
A
#
# COMPACT_ATOMS: atom_id res chain seq x y z
N MET A 1 48.70 -2.21 -60.97
CA MET A 1 47.78 -3.05 -60.19
C MET A 1 47.72 -2.46 -58.79
N ALA A 2 46.69 -1.67 -58.48
CA ALA A 2 46.58 -0.92 -57.23
C ALA A 2 45.38 -1.47 -56.42
N LEU A 3 45.62 -1.92 -55.18
CA LEU A 3 44.55 -2.33 -54.27
C LEU A 3 43.80 -1.10 -53.73
N PRO A 4 42.47 -1.15 -53.56
CA PRO A 4 41.74 -0.08 -52.90
C PRO A 4 41.92 -0.20 -51.38
N LYS A 5 42.16 0.95 -50.72
CA LYS A 5 42.16 1.07 -49.27
C LYS A 5 40.72 1.07 -48.77
N SER A 6 40.28 -0.01 -48.15
CA SER A 6 38.99 -0.07 -47.45
C SER A 6 39.07 0.77 -46.18
N LEU A 7 38.38 1.91 -46.15
CA LEU A 7 38.09 2.65 -44.93
C LEU A 7 37.00 1.89 -44.16
N LEU A 8 37.34 1.36 -42.98
CA LEU A 8 36.36 0.81 -42.04
C LEU A 8 35.75 1.98 -41.26
N PHE A 9 34.52 2.36 -41.58
CA PHE A 9 33.75 3.32 -40.79
C PHE A 9 33.16 2.60 -39.58
N LEU A 10 33.72 2.85 -38.39
CA LEU A 10 33.12 2.39 -37.14
C LEU A 10 31.98 3.36 -36.78
N ALA A 11 30.75 2.99 -37.12
CA ALA A 11 29.57 3.71 -36.67
C ALA A 11 29.39 3.46 -35.16
N LEU A 12 29.70 4.46 -34.33
CA LEU A 12 29.23 4.48 -32.95
C LEU A 12 27.71 4.65 -32.99
N LEU A 13 26.97 3.57 -32.75
CA LEU A 13 25.55 3.66 -32.41
C LEU A 13 25.45 4.28 -31.02
N SER A 14 25.17 5.58 -30.96
CA SER A 14 24.67 6.22 -29.75
C SER A 14 23.22 5.76 -29.54
N SER A 15 23.02 4.71 -28.74
CA SER A 15 21.69 4.41 -28.22
C SER A 15 21.20 5.62 -27.43
N PRO A 16 19.95 6.10 -27.61
CA PRO A 16 19.39 7.08 -26.69
C PRO A 16 19.40 6.45 -25.29
N LEU A 17 19.96 7.17 -24.31
CA LEU A 17 19.75 6.80 -22.91
C LEU A 17 18.24 6.82 -22.68
N ALA A 18 17.65 5.66 -22.35
CA ALA A 18 16.38 5.66 -21.67
C ALA A 18 16.60 6.40 -20.34
N VAL A 19 16.01 7.58 -20.22
CA VAL A 19 16.09 8.36 -18.99
C VAL A 19 15.05 7.77 -18.07
N ALA A 20 15.50 6.95 -17.11
CA ALA A 20 14.66 6.53 -16.00
C ALA A 20 14.10 7.77 -15.29
N GLY A 21 12.87 7.68 -14.82
CA GLY A 21 12.25 8.70 -13.98
C GLY A 21 12.99 8.87 -12.64
N PRO A 22 12.62 9.90 -11.85
CA PRO A 22 13.34 10.27 -10.64
C PRO A 22 13.04 9.34 -9.44
N TYR A 23 12.08 8.43 -9.55
CA TYR A 23 11.60 7.61 -8.44
C TYR A 23 12.23 6.22 -8.43
N ALA A 24 12.07 5.53 -7.29
CA ALA A 24 12.67 4.21 -7.08
C ALA A 24 12.30 3.21 -8.21
N PRO A 25 13.26 2.40 -8.69
CA PRO A 25 13.01 1.43 -9.76
C PRO A 25 12.27 0.19 -9.27
N ALA A 26 11.97 -0.71 -10.20
CA ALA A 26 11.31 -1.98 -9.96
C ALA A 26 11.95 -2.84 -8.85
N ALA A 27 11.15 -3.73 -8.27
CA ALA A 27 11.57 -4.63 -7.20
C ALA A 27 12.82 -5.44 -7.57
N GLY A 28 13.83 -5.42 -6.70
CA GLY A 28 15.09 -6.15 -6.87
C GLY A 28 16.14 -5.42 -7.72
N GLN A 29 15.83 -4.22 -8.23
CA GLN A 29 16.84 -3.32 -8.80
C GLN A 29 17.57 -2.55 -7.68
N PRO A 30 18.81 -2.08 -7.93
CA PRO A 30 19.48 -1.14 -7.03
C PRO A 30 18.59 0.06 -6.72
N ASP A 31 18.59 0.51 -5.47
CA ASP A 31 17.80 1.67 -4.99
C ASP A 31 16.28 1.52 -5.04
N SER A 32 15.76 0.31 -5.32
CA SER A 32 14.33 -0.02 -5.17
C SER A 32 13.88 0.13 -3.72
N THR A 33 12.68 0.67 -3.50
CA THR A 33 12.02 0.71 -2.17
C THR A 33 11.01 -0.41 -1.95
N ALA A 34 10.83 -1.31 -2.92
CA ALA A 34 9.91 -2.44 -2.82
C ALA A 34 10.13 -3.29 -1.56
N LEU A 35 9.06 -3.51 -0.79
CA LEU A 35 9.10 -4.32 0.43
C LEU A 35 8.59 -5.73 0.15
N ALA A 36 9.41 -6.76 0.35
CA ALA A 36 8.96 -8.14 0.15
C ALA A 36 7.87 -8.52 1.17
N ALA A 37 6.86 -9.30 0.76
CA ALA A 37 5.80 -9.77 1.67
C ALA A 37 6.33 -10.62 2.84
N ALA A 38 7.49 -11.25 2.66
CA ALA A 38 8.17 -12.02 3.70
C ALA A 38 9.24 -11.21 4.47
N ASP A 39 9.29 -9.88 4.27
CA ASP A 39 10.27 -9.04 4.95
C ASP A 39 10.05 -9.10 6.47
N PRO A 40 11.11 -9.38 7.27
CA PRO A 40 10.98 -9.54 8.72
C PRO A 40 10.62 -8.26 9.47
N SER A 41 10.68 -7.09 8.81
CA SER A 41 10.20 -5.83 9.39
C SER A 41 8.67 -5.76 9.50
N ILE A 42 7.94 -6.55 8.73
CA ILE A 42 6.48 -6.63 8.81
C ILE A 42 6.10 -7.35 10.10
N SER A 43 5.53 -6.60 11.05
CA SER A 43 5.17 -7.06 12.39
C SER A 43 3.68 -7.39 12.54
N ALA A 44 2.83 -6.90 11.64
CA ALA A 44 1.41 -7.19 11.62
C ALA A 44 0.82 -7.08 10.20
N TRP A 45 -0.42 -7.53 10.06
CA TRP A 45 -1.20 -7.45 8.82
C TRP A 45 -2.62 -6.98 9.11
N ALA A 46 -3.33 -6.49 8.09
CA ALA A 46 -4.75 -6.19 8.20
C ALA A 46 -5.52 -7.42 8.70
N THR A 47 -6.41 -7.21 9.69
CA THR A 47 -7.17 -8.28 10.34
C THR A 47 -8.67 -8.21 10.07
N GLY A 48 -9.13 -7.13 9.44
CA GLY A 48 -10.51 -6.94 9.05
C GLY A 48 -10.66 -5.84 8.02
N TYR A 49 -11.88 -5.59 7.57
CA TYR A 49 -12.18 -4.53 6.62
C TYR A 49 -13.53 -3.88 6.92
N LEU A 50 -13.74 -2.70 6.35
CA LEU A 50 -14.96 -1.91 6.33
C LEU A 50 -15.16 -1.34 4.92
N ASP A 51 -16.40 -0.96 4.61
CA ASP A 51 -16.75 -0.15 3.44
C ASP A 51 -16.15 -0.63 2.10
N TYR A 52 -16.16 -1.94 1.88
CA TYR A 52 -15.86 -2.48 0.55
C TYR A 52 -16.98 -2.13 -0.41
N LEU A 53 -16.67 -1.25 -1.36
CA LEU A 53 -17.57 -0.78 -2.40
C LEU A 53 -16.87 -1.03 -3.74
N PRO A 54 -17.09 -2.18 -4.38
CA PRO A 54 -16.51 -2.45 -5.68
C PRO A 54 -17.08 -1.52 -6.75
N GLY A 55 -16.20 -1.08 -7.63
CA GLY A 55 -16.50 -0.32 -8.82
C GLY A 55 -17.07 -1.17 -9.96
N ALA A 56 -17.04 -0.60 -11.16
CA ALA A 56 -17.42 -1.33 -12.37
C ALA A 56 -16.37 -2.39 -12.73
N ASN A 57 -16.68 -3.22 -13.74
CA ASN A 57 -15.73 -4.13 -14.39
C ASN A 57 -15.10 -5.25 -13.53
N VAL A 58 -15.63 -5.48 -12.32
CA VAL A 58 -15.24 -6.59 -11.45
C VAL A 58 -16.24 -7.75 -11.50
N SER A 59 -15.71 -8.94 -11.75
CA SER A 59 -16.41 -10.22 -11.69
C SER A 59 -16.58 -10.69 -10.24
N ASP A 60 -17.68 -11.37 -9.93
CA ASP A 60 -18.02 -11.76 -8.55
C ASP A 60 -16.96 -12.63 -7.86
N THR A 61 -16.16 -13.39 -8.63
CA THR A 61 -15.07 -14.22 -8.07
C THR A 61 -13.94 -13.41 -7.42
N PHE A 62 -13.81 -12.12 -7.73
CA PHE A 62 -12.82 -11.22 -7.15
C PHE A 62 -13.41 -10.32 -6.05
N LYS A 63 -14.71 -10.45 -5.73
CA LYS A 63 -15.40 -9.64 -4.72
C LYS A 63 -15.40 -10.26 -3.33
N THR A 64 -14.27 -10.83 -2.91
CA THR A 64 -14.12 -11.45 -1.58
C THR A 64 -13.09 -10.67 -0.75
N PRO A 65 -13.51 -9.65 0.03
CA PRO A 65 -12.60 -8.79 0.79
C PRO A 65 -11.67 -9.50 1.77
N GLN A 66 -12.09 -10.67 2.26
CA GLN A 66 -11.30 -11.46 3.19
C GLN A 66 -9.96 -11.92 2.61
N LYS A 67 -9.80 -11.90 1.28
CA LYS A 67 -8.54 -12.23 0.60
C LYS A 67 -7.43 -11.19 0.82
N ALA A 68 -7.77 -9.94 1.16
CA ALA A 68 -6.78 -8.93 1.54
C ALA A 68 -6.41 -8.94 3.04
N LEU A 69 -6.86 -9.95 3.80
CA LEU A 69 -6.57 -10.07 5.23
C LEU A 69 -5.45 -11.07 5.48
N GLY A 70 -4.61 -10.78 6.47
CA GLY A 70 -3.41 -11.57 6.73
C GLY A 70 -2.28 -11.24 5.75
N ALA A 71 -1.31 -12.16 5.66
CA ALA A 71 -0.15 -11.98 4.81
C ALA A 71 -0.53 -12.02 3.34
N ALA A 72 0.01 -11.06 2.57
CA ALA A 72 -0.09 -11.06 1.12
C ALA A 72 0.40 -12.40 0.57
N SER A 73 -0.44 -13.01 -0.27
CA SER A 73 -0.25 -14.36 -0.76
C SER A 73 0.78 -14.44 -1.89
N GLY A 74 0.94 -13.36 -2.65
CA GLY A 74 1.62 -13.33 -3.94
C GLY A 74 0.92 -14.14 -5.03
N ASN A 75 -0.30 -14.65 -4.77
CA ASN A 75 -1.09 -15.40 -5.73
C ASN A 75 -2.07 -14.45 -6.44
N PRO A 76 -1.98 -14.29 -7.77
CA PRO A 76 -2.81 -13.34 -8.50
C PRO A 76 -4.31 -13.64 -8.50
N THR A 77 -4.72 -14.82 -8.05
CA THR A 77 -6.14 -15.16 -7.92
C THR A 77 -6.66 -15.05 -6.49
N ASP A 78 -5.77 -14.83 -5.51
CA ASP A 78 -6.10 -14.70 -4.09
C ASP A 78 -6.10 -13.25 -3.62
N VAL A 79 -6.80 -12.41 -4.39
CA VAL A 79 -6.96 -10.97 -4.14
C VAL A 79 -8.42 -10.57 -4.04
N VAL A 80 -8.65 -9.36 -3.51
CA VAL A 80 -9.90 -8.62 -3.72
C VAL A 80 -9.66 -7.48 -4.70
N SER A 81 -10.42 -7.48 -5.78
CA SER A 81 -10.36 -6.45 -6.82
C SER A 81 -11.28 -5.29 -6.47
N LEU A 82 -10.81 -4.05 -6.62
CA LEU A 82 -11.60 -2.86 -6.30
C LEU A 82 -12.56 -2.50 -7.42
N GLY A 83 -12.22 -2.73 -8.69
CA GLY A 83 -13.02 -2.23 -9.80
C GLY A 83 -12.84 -0.75 -10.02
N ASP A 84 -13.23 -0.30 -11.22
CA ASP A 84 -13.09 1.08 -11.63
C ASP A 84 -13.81 2.00 -10.65
N SER A 85 -13.04 2.89 -9.99
CA SER A 85 -13.48 3.80 -8.93
C SER A 85 -13.93 3.15 -7.61
N GLY A 86 -13.61 1.87 -7.40
CA GLY A 86 -13.94 1.16 -6.17
C GLY A 86 -13.03 1.50 -4.99
N ARG A 87 -13.40 1.00 -3.81
CA ARG A 87 -12.61 1.18 -2.59
C ARG A 87 -12.83 0.10 -1.54
N ILE A 88 -11.88 0.00 -0.63
CA ILE A 88 -11.97 -0.80 0.59
C ILE A 88 -11.22 -0.10 1.73
N THR A 89 -11.70 -0.24 2.97
CA THR A 89 -10.96 0.21 4.16
C THR A 89 -10.51 -1.00 4.96
N LEU A 90 -9.21 -1.14 5.17
CA LEU A 90 -8.59 -2.20 5.96
C LEU A 90 -8.47 -1.73 7.41
N THR A 91 -8.67 -2.67 8.33
CA THR A 91 -8.60 -2.44 9.78
C THR A 91 -7.60 -3.39 10.43
N PHE A 92 -7.05 -2.95 11.55
CA PHE A 92 -6.03 -3.68 12.29
C PHE A 92 -6.50 -3.94 13.72
N SER A 93 -5.97 -4.99 14.33
CA SER A 93 -6.24 -5.31 15.74
C SER A 93 -5.53 -4.38 16.73
N GLY A 94 -4.88 -3.33 16.24
CA GLY A 94 -4.05 -2.38 16.95
C GLY A 94 -3.91 -1.11 16.13
N ALA A 95 -2.84 -0.34 16.38
CA ALA A 95 -2.54 0.88 15.65
C ALA A 95 -1.22 0.76 14.87
N ILE A 96 -1.20 1.36 13.68
CA ILE A 96 0.02 1.69 12.94
C ILE A 96 0.58 2.97 13.58
N LEU A 97 1.86 2.94 13.91
CA LEU A 97 2.58 4.05 14.51
C LEU A 97 3.43 4.75 13.45
N ASN A 98 3.67 6.06 13.60
CA ASN A 98 4.68 6.75 12.83
C ASN A 98 6.06 6.43 13.41
N GLY A 99 6.89 5.75 12.62
CA GLY A 99 8.24 5.33 12.98
C GLY A 99 9.30 5.94 12.07
N ALA A 100 10.47 5.29 12.03
CA ALA A 100 11.53 5.72 11.14
C ALA A 100 11.34 5.08 9.74
N GLY A 101 11.09 5.90 8.73
CA GLY A 101 10.82 5.43 7.37
C GLY A 101 9.42 4.85 7.24
N ALA A 102 9.24 3.90 6.33
CA ALA A 102 7.91 3.35 6.05
C ALA A 102 7.29 2.65 7.28
N ASP A 103 5.99 2.83 7.44
CA ASP A 103 5.20 2.29 8.56
C ASP A 103 4.28 1.15 8.14
N PHE A 104 3.91 1.12 6.88
CA PHE A 104 3.14 0.03 6.28
C PHE A 104 3.42 -0.07 4.78
N ALA A 105 2.98 -1.16 4.16
CA ALA A 105 3.04 -1.34 2.73
C ALA A 105 1.74 -1.96 2.19
N VAL A 106 1.37 -1.54 0.98
CA VAL A 106 0.20 -2.06 0.25
C VAL A 106 0.66 -3.00 -0.84
N PHE A 107 0.11 -4.21 -0.85
CA PHE A 107 0.48 -5.30 -1.75
C PHE A 107 -0.61 -5.49 -2.81
N GLU A 108 -0.16 -5.59 -4.05
CA GLU A 108 -0.94 -5.77 -5.26
C GLU A 108 -0.46 -7.07 -5.94
N ASN A 109 -1.15 -7.58 -6.96
CA ASN A 109 -0.88 -8.88 -7.57
C ASN A 109 -0.14 -8.88 -8.91
N SER A 110 0.39 -7.74 -9.33
CA SER A 110 0.95 -7.51 -10.65
C SER A 110 1.85 -8.65 -11.15
N PHE A 111 1.63 -9.03 -12.41
CA PHE A 111 2.35 -10.13 -13.04
C PHE A 111 3.79 -9.78 -13.47
N SER A 112 4.18 -8.50 -13.46
CA SER A 112 5.50 -8.06 -13.96
C SER A 112 5.93 -6.72 -13.37
N ASP A 113 7.19 -6.33 -13.58
CA ASP A 113 7.70 -5.04 -13.09
C ASP A 113 7.06 -3.80 -13.73
N THR A 114 6.24 -3.99 -14.76
CA THR A 114 5.70 -2.89 -15.58
C THR A 114 4.21 -3.01 -15.89
N PHE A 115 3.56 -4.15 -15.67
CA PHE A 115 2.10 -4.22 -15.71
C PHE A 115 1.61 -3.90 -14.30
N LEU A 116 1.41 -2.62 -14.02
CA LEU A 116 1.10 -2.12 -12.68
C LEU A 116 -0.35 -1.59 -12.70
N GLU A 117 -1.06 -1.78 -11.60
CA GLU A 117 -2.42 -1.26 -11.39
C GLU A 117 -2.39 -0.39 -10.13
N LEU A 118 -2.80 0.87 -10.25
CA LEU A 118 -2.50 1.91 -9.28
C LEU A 118 -3.69 2.24 -8.38
N ALA A 119 -3.41 2.54 -7.12
CA ALA A 119 -4.43 3.03 -6.20
C ALA A 119 -3.92 4.16 -5.31
N TRP A 120 -4.86 5.02 -4.92
CA TRP A 120 -4.68 5.96 -3.83
C TRP A 120 -4.67 5.23 -2.49
N VAL A 121 -3.85 5.74 -1.59
CA VAL A 121 -3.81 5.31 -0.19
C VAL A 121 -4.22 6.47 0.70
N GLU A 122 -5.20 6.21 1.56
CA GLU A 122 -5.66 7.13 2.59
C GLU A 122 -5.56 6.46 3.96
N VAL A 123 -5.31 7.25 4.99
CA VAL A 123 -5.23 6.76 6.37
C VAL A 123 -6.18 7.53 7.28
N SER A 124 -6.59 6.87 8.36
CA SER A 124 -7.42 7.48 9.39
C SER A 124 -7.08 6.92 10.77
N SER A 125 -7.13 7.78 11.79
CA SER A 125 -7.06 7.40 13.20
C SER A 125 -8.45 7.16 13.82
N ASP A 126 -9.52 7.72 13.24
CA ASP A 126 -10.88 7.70 13.80
C ASP A 126 -11.91 6.91 12.97
N GLY A 127 -11.56 6.52 11.74
CA GLY A 127 -12.42 5.76 10.82
C GLY A 127 -13.49 6.61 10.13
N ALA A 128 -13.49 7.93 10.35
CA ALA A 128 -14.42 8.88 9.74
C ALA A 128 -13.71 9.86 8.80
N ASN A 129 -12.57 10.40 9.24
CA ASN A 129 -11.78 11.38 8.50
C ASN A 129 -10.58 10.67 7.86
N PHE A 130 -10.52 10.66 6.54
CA PHE A 130 -9.46 10.01 5.78
C PHE A 130 -8.57 11.05 5.10
N PHE A 131 -7.26 10.82 5.19
CA PHE A 131 -6.24 11.71 4.70
C PHE A 131 -5.35 10.97 3.71
N ARG A 132 -5.21 11.53 2.51
CA ARG A 132 -4.56 10.86 1.38
C ARG A 132 -3.07 11.19 1.33
N PHE A 133 -2.27 10.18 1.00
CA PHE A 133 -0.86 10.39 0.64
C PHE A 133 -0.74 11.16 -0.68
N PRO A 134 0.26 12.05 -0.82
CA PRO A 134 0.56 12.60 -2.13
C PRO A 134 1.00 11.47 -3.07
N GLY A 135 0.49 11.47 -4.30
CA GLY A 135 0.90 10.53 -5.35
C GLY A 135 1.30 11.28 -6.62
N PHE A 136 2.25 10.73 -7.36
CA PHE A 136 2.90 11.36 -8.50
C PHE A 136 2.99 10.39 -9.67
N SER A 137 2.75 10.90 -10.88
CA SER A 137 2.91 10.14 -12.12
C SER A 137 3.52 11.01 -13.21
N LEU A 138 4.60 10.53 -13.81
CA LEU A 138 5.22 11.13 -15.00
C LEU A 138 4.89 10.34 -16.29
N THR A 139 3.97 9.38 -16.20
CA THR A 139 3.49 8.61 -17.35
C THR A 139 2.89 9.56 -18.38
N ALA A 140 3.53 9.67 -19.54
CA ALA A 140 3.22 10.75 -20.49
C ALA A 140 1.90 10.57 -21.26
N ASN A 141 1.43 9.34 -21.45
CA ASN A 141 0.29 9.04 -22.32
C ASN A 141 -0.61 7.95 -21.71
N ALA A 142 -1.87 7.98 -22.10
CA ALA A 142 -2.81 6.89 -21.83
C ALA A 142 -2.28 5.56 -22.36
N ILE A 143 -2.50 4.51 -21.58
CA ILE A 143 -2.11 3.14 -21.90
C ILE A 143 -3.36 2.27 -22.04
N GLY A 144 -3.26 1.20 -22.83
CA GLY A 144 -4.36 0.26 -22.99
C GLY A 144 -4.51 -0.69 -21.79
N ALA A 145 -5.54 -1.53 -21.82
CA ALA A 145 -5.87 -2.52 -20.79
C ALA A 145 -4.73 -3.45 -20.35
N PHE A 146 -3.73 -3.65 -21.20
CA PHE A 146 -2.53 -4.46 -20.92
C PHE A 146 -1.25 -3.66 -21.15
N GLY A 147 -1.35 -2.34 -21.01
CA GLY A 147 -0.25 -1.42 -21.16
C GLY A 147 0.80 -1.59 -20.06
N THR A 148 1.91 -0.89 -20.23
CA THR A 148 3.01 -0.94 -19.26
C THR A 148 3.30 0.45 -18.73
N LEU A 149 3.66 0.50 -17.46
CA LEU A 149 4.07 1.68 -16.72
C LEU A 149 5.55 1.49 -16.31
N ASP A 150 6.31 2.58 -16.35
CA ASP A 150 7.66 2.60 -15.80
C ASP A 150 7.56 2.93 -14.30
N PRO A 151 7.98 2.03 -13.37
CA PRO A 151 7.92 2.31 -11.94
C PRO A 151 8.78 3.51 -11.52
N THR A 152 9.78 3.90 -12.32
CA THR A 152 10.61 5.08 -12.04
C THR A 152 9.86 6.41 -12.29
N ASP A 153 8.71 6.37 -12.96
CA ASP A 153 7.81 7.50 -13.18
C ASP A 153 6.70 7.63 -12.13
N LEU A 154 6.65 6.71 -11.15
CA LEU A 154 5.58 6.62 -10.16
C LEU A 154 6.09 6.75 -8.72
N ASP A 155 5.37 7.49 -7.88
CA ASP A 155 5.64 7.55 -6.44
C ASP A 155 4.37 7.84 -5.62
N GLY A 156 4.34 7.37 -4.37
CA GLY A 156 3.22 7.60 -3.44
C GLY A 156 1.88 6.97 -3.84
N LEU A 157 1.89 6.03 -4.80
CA LEU A 157 0.73 5.27 -5.26
C LEU A 157 0.94 3.79 -4.96
N ALA A 158 -0.09 3.10 -4.47
CA ALA A 158 -0.01 1.65 -4.30
C ALA A 158 0.06 0.96 -5.67
N GLY A 159 0.56 -0.28 -5.70
CA GLY A 159 0.66 -1.07 -6.94
C GLY A 159 1.87 -0.79 -7.82
N LYS A 160 2.84 -0.01 -7.32
CA LYS A 160 4.08 0.29 -8.04
C LYS A 160 4.97 -0.95 -8.31
N TYR A 161 4.78 -2.04 -7.57
CA TYR A 161 5.66 -3.20 -7.62
C TYR A 161 4.92 -4.48 -7.96
N ARG A 162 5.60 -5.38 -8.69
CA ARG A 162 5.11 -6.72 -9.02
C ARG A 162 4.66 -7.50 -7.78
N GLY A 163 3.77 -8.46 -7.99
CA GLY A 163 3.25 -9.36 -6.97
C GLY A 163 4.32 -9.96 -6.05
N GLY A 164 3.99 -10.03 -4.76
CA GLY A 164 4.90 -10.43 -3.68
C GLY A 164 5.74 -9.28 -3.10
N TYR A 165 5.66 -8.08 -3.67
CA TYR A 165 6.29 -6.87 -3.15
C TYR A 165 5.25 -5.76 -2.95
N GLY A 166 5.30 -5.11 -1.79
CA GLY A 166 4.42 -4.02 -1.43
C GLY A 166 5.05 -2.66 -1.68
N THR A 167 4.21 -1.66 -1.94
CA THR A 167 4.64 -0.26 -1.98
C THR A 167 4.63 0.32 -0.57
N PRO A 168 5.79 0.80 -0.05
CA PRO A 168 5.88 1.34 1.31
C PRO A 168 5.28 2.74 1.43
N PHE A 169 4.70 3.05 2.59
CA PHE A 169 4.13 4.35 2.95
C PHE A 169 4.65 4.80 4.33
N ASP A 170 5.09 6.05 4.40
CA ASP A 170 5.68 6.70 5.60
C ASP A 170 4.72 7.77 6.14
N LEU A 171 4.14 7.53 7.31
CA LEU A 171 3.15 8.41 7.94
C LEU A 171 3.73 9.78 8.31
N ASP A 172 5.05 9.93 8.39
CA ASP A 172 5.72 11.21 8.67
C ASP A 172 5.41 12.24 7.58
N LEU A 173 5.10 11.80 6.35
CA LEU A 173 4.60 12.65 5.26
C LEU A 173 3.28 13.35 5.60
N LEU A 174 2.48 12.79 6.50
CA LEU A 174 1.17 13.31 6.89
C LEU A 174 1.15 13.92 8.30
N LYS A 175 2.28 13.97 9.02
CA LYS A 175 2.34 14.44 10.43
C LYS A 175 1.83 15.85 10.67
N SER A 176 1.82 16.69 9.64
CA SER A 176 1.39 18.09 9.71
C SER A 176 -0.09 18.28 9.37
N VAL A 177 -0.80 17.20 9.01
CA VAL A 177 -2.20 17.24 8.61
C VAL A 177 -3.09 17.37 9.85
N PRO A 178 -3.86 18.48 10.00
CA PRO A 178 -4.73 18.65 11.16
C PRO A 178 -5.83 17.58 11.20
N GLY A 179 -6.03 16.98 12.38
CA GLY A 179 -7.07 15.98 12.61
C GLY A 179 -6.65 14.54 12.35
N LEU A 180 -5.43 14.31 11.87
CA LEU A 180 -4.82 12.97 11.81
C LEU A 180 -3.89 12.77 13.01
N ASP A 181 -4.07 11.65 13.70
CA ASP A 181 -3.09 11.16 14.68
C ASP A 181 -2.23 10.08 14.03
N VAL A 182 -1.05 10.47 13.55
CA VAL A 182 -0.12 9.58 12.85
C VAL A 182 0.48 8.50 13.78
N ASP A 183 0.42 8.70 15.09
CA ASP A 183 0.87 7.71 16.08
C ASP A 183 -0.27 6.75 16.49
N ALA A 184 -1.44 6.87 15.88
CA ALA A 184 -2.62 6.06 16.20
C ALA A 184 -3.48 5.72 14.97
N VAL A 185 -2.87 5.51 13.80
CA VAL A 185 -3.60 5.12 12.58
C VAL A 185 -4.19 3.73 12.74
N ARG A 186 -5.47 3.58 12.42
CA ARG A 186 -6.23 2.32 12.59
C ARG A 186 -6.91 1.84 11.33
N PHE A 187 -6.95 2.69 10.31
CA PHE A 187 -7.65 2.43 9.06
C PHE A 187 -6.76 2.85 7.90
N VAL A 188 -6.63 1.96 6.92
CA VAL A 188 -5.98 2.22 5.64
C VAL A 188 -7.03 2.02 4.56
N ARG A 189 -7.41 3.05 3.84
CA ARG A 189 -8.33 2.96 2.72
C ARG A 189 -7.56 2.96 1.41
N ILE A 190 -7.89 2.00 0.57
CA ILE A 190 -7.40 1.88 -0.80
C ILE A 190 -8.53 2.30 -1.73
N VAL A 191 -8.23 3.19 -2.66
CA VAL A 191 -9.17 3.70 -3.65
C VAL A 191 -8.56 3.54 -5.04
N ASP A 192 -9.28 2.85 -5.90
CA ASP A 192 -8.89 2.61 -7.28
C ASP A 192 -8.63 3.91 -8.07
N ILE A 193 -7.70 3.84 -9.03
CA ILE A 193 -7.47 4.87 -10.04
C ILE A 193 -7.87 4.32 -11.41
N VAL A 194 -8.90 4.89 -12.03
CA VAL A 194 -9.44 4.42 -13.32
C VAL A 194 -8.42 4.46 -14.47
N GLY A 195 -7.41 5.34 -14.37
CA GLY A 195 -6.30 5.38 -15.33
C GLY A 195 -6.58 6.10 -16.65
N ASP A 196 -7.73 6.74 -16.82
CA ASP A 196 -8.11 7.43 -18.06
C ASP A 196 -7.58 8.88 -18.16
N GLY A 197 -6.76 9.31 -17.20
CA GLY A 197 -6.24 10.67 -17.09
C GLY A 197 -7.20 11.66 -16.42
N SER A 198 -8.37 11.23 -15.95
CA SER A 198 -9.27 12.10 -15.16
C SER A 198 -8.78 12.34 -13.72
N ALA A 199 -8.02 11.39 -13.18
CA ALA A 199 -7.30 11.56 -11.92
C ALA A 199 -6.06 12.43 -12.14
N LEU A 200 -5.85 13.38 -11.24
CA LEU A 200 -4.71 14.29 -11.26
C LEU A 200 -3.78 13.98 -10.09
N ASP A 201 -2.47 14.02 -10.33
CA ASP A 201 -1.44 13.80 -9.33
C ASP A 201 -1.30 14.98 -8.35
N SER A 202 -0.37 14.85 -7.40
CA SER A 202 -0.12 15.85 -6.36
C SER A 202 0.97 16.87 -6.72
N LEU A 203 1.45 16.88 -7.97
CA LEU A 203 2.50 17.80 -8.39
C LEU A 203 1.93 19.23 -8.47
N PRO A 204 2.52 20.22 -7.77
CA PRO A 204 1.95 21.56 -7.75
C PRO A 204 2.17 22.27 -9.10
N ALA A 205 1.29 23.22 -9.43
CA ALA A 205 1.36 23.98 -10.68
C ALA A 205 2.70 24.72 -10.89
N VAL A 206 3.33 25.18 -9.80
CA VAL A 206 4.65 25.83 -9.86
C VAL A 206 5.77 24.87 -10.30
N ALA A 207 5.55 23.56 -10.18
CA ALA A 207 6.45 22.51 -10.63
C ALA A 207 6.00 21.87 -11.96
N GLY A 208 4.99 22.45 -12.63
CA GLY A 208 4.50 21.98 -13.94
C GLY A 208 3.34 20.99 -13.90
N GLY A 209 2.79 20.70 -12.71
CA GLY A 209 1.64 19.81 -12.54
C GLY A 209 0.28 20.54 -12.39
N PRO A 210 -0.74 19.85 -11.87
CA PRO A 210 -0.77 18.40 -11.65
C PRO A 210 -0.82 17.65 -12.99
N ASN A 211 -0.21 16.48 -13.04
CA ASN A 211 -0.22 15.61 -14.21
C ASN A 211 -1.45 14.69 -14.20
N PRO A 212 -2.03 14.36 -15.36
CA PRO A 212 -2.96 13.23 -15.48
C PRO A 212 -2.28 11.92 -15.04
N ILE A 213 -2.99 11.08 -14.31
CA ILE A 213 -2.54 9.73 -13.97
C ILE A 213 -3.15 8.74 -14.96
N TYR A 214 -2.27 7.96 -15.59
CA TYR A 214 -2.63 6.88 -16.48
C TYR A 214 -2.31 5.52 -15.86
N ASP A 215 -3.25 4.59 -16.02
CA ASP A 215 -3.23 3.21 -15.51
C ASP A 215 -3.86 2.29 -16.57
N PRO A 216 -3.66 0.96 -16.57
CA PRO A 216 -4.27 0.07 -17.55
C PRO A 216 -5.79 0.23 -17.59
N THR A 217 -6.32 0.72 -18.72
CA THR A 217 -7.75 0.98 -18.90
C THR A 217 -8.15 0.84 -20.38
N PRO A 218 -9.39 0.43 -20.72
CA PRO A 218 -10.46 -0.04 -19.85
C PRO A 218 -10.17 -1.42 -19.25
N THR A 219 -10.68 -1.68 -18.05
CA THR A 219 -10.46 -2.93 -17.32
C THR A 219 -11.62 -3.93 -17.53
N THR A 220 -11.39 -5.20 -17.20
CA THR A 220 -12.42 -6.26 -17.13
C THR A 220 -11.94 -7.42 -16.28
N GLY A 221 -12.85 -8.20 -15.69
CA GLY A 221 -12.48 -9.37 -14.90
C GLY A 221 -12.14 -9.00 -13.46
N SER A 222 -10.86 -8.92 -13.14
CA SER A 222 -10.33 -8.34 -11.89
C SER A 222 -9.97 -6.87 -12.13
N GLY A 223 -10.92 -6.10 -12.65
CA GLY A 223 -10.62 -4.74 -13.10
C GLY A 223 -10.23 -3.80 -11.96
N GLY A 224 -9.37 -2.83 -12.26
CA GLY A 224 -8.88 -1.86 -11.28
C GLY A 224 -7.85 -2.48 -10.35
N PHE A 225 -7.68 -1.90 -9.16
CA PHE A 225 -6.65 -2.35 -8.22
C PHE A 225 -6.96 -3.72 -7.58
N ASP A 226 -6.04 -4.67 -7.72
CA ASP A 226 -6.11 -6.03 -7.17
C ASP A 226 -5.35 -6.17 -5.84
N LEU A 227 -6.03 -5.89 -4.72
CA LEU A 227 -5.43 -5.87 -3.39
C LEU A 227 -5.17 -7.30 -2.85
N ASP A 228 -3.89 -7.59 -2.58
CA ASP A 228 -3.40 -8.83 -1.96
C ASP A 228 -3.20 -8.67 -0.43
N GLY A 229 -2.89 -7.46 0.05
CA GLY A 229 -2.82 -7.22 1.49
C GLY A 229 -2.25 -5.88 1.91
N VAL A 230 -2.29 -5.62 3.22
CA VAL A 230 -1.62 -4.47 3.85
C VAL A 230 -0.81 -4.95 5.05
N GLY A 231 0.51 -4.85 4.93
CA GLY A 231 1.47 -5.23 5.97
C GLY A 231 1.94 -4.01 6.77
N VAL A 232 2.10 -4.15 8.08
CA VAL A 232 2.48 -3.06 9.00
C VAL A 232 3.88 -3.31 9.54
N ILE A 233 4.72 -2.29 9.49
CA ILE A 233 6.10 -2.28 9.99
C ILE A 233 6.11 -1.82 11.45
N HIS A 234 5.63 -0.61 11.72
CA HIS A 234 5.57 -0.04 13.06
C HIS A 234 4.18 -0.23 13.68
N TYR A 235 4.06 -1.16 14.62
CA TYR A 235 2.78 -1.62 15.13
C TYR A 235 2.69 -1.60 16.67
N ALA A 236 1.59 -1.05 17.18
CA ALA A 236 1.16 -1.21 18.57
C ALA A 236 -0.08 -2.11 18.62
N ALA A 237 0.08 -3.34 19.13
CA ALA A 237 -1.05 -4.22 19.39
C ALA A 237 -2.02 -3.57 20.40
N ALA A 238 -3.33 -3.77 20.22
CA ALA A 238 -4.28 -3.36 21.25
C ALA A 238 -3.93 -4.06 22.57
N VAL A 239 -3.76 -3.27 23.63
CA VAL A 239 -3.60 -3.81 24.98
C VAL A 239 -4.94 -4.45 25.35
N PRO A 240 -5.00 -5.77 25.61
CA PRO A 240 -6.20 -6.37 26.15
C PRO A 240 -6.45 -5.70 27.50
N GLU A 241 -7.60 -5.03 27.67
CA GLU A 241 -8.04 -4.55 28.98
C GLU A 241 -7.88 -5.72 29.96
N PRO A 242 -7.11 -5.58 31.06
CA PRO A 242 -7.04 -6.64 32.05
C PRO A 242 -8.47 -6.85 32.51
N SER A 243 -9.03 -8.01 32.15
CA SER A 243 -10.42 -8.30 32.41
C SER A 243 -10.68 -7.98 33.88
N THR A 244 -11.75 -7.26 34.16
CA THR A 244 -12.17 -6.89 35.52
C THR A 244 -12.16 -8.11 36.46
N ALA A 245 -12.22 -9.33 35.93
CA ALA A 245 -11.94 -10.60 36.61
C ALA A 245 -10.61 -10.64 37.37
N TRP A 246 -9.49 -10.11 36.85
CA TRP A 246 -8.20 -10.11 37.56
C TRP A 246 -8.17 -9.10 38.72
N LEU A 247 -8.74 -7.91 38.52
CA LEU A 247 -8.88 -6.91 39.58
C LEU A 247 -9.87 -7.38 40.67
N LEU A 248 -10.96 -8.04 40.29
CA LEU A 248 -11.93 -8.63 41.21
C LEU A 248 -11.37 -9.85 41.94
N ALA A 249 -10.59 -10.70 41.28
CA ALA A 249 -9.92 -11.85 41.89
C ALA A 249 -8.86 -11.39 42.90
N ALA A 250 -8.05 -10.38 42.57
CA ALA A 250 -7.09 -9.79 43.50
C ALA A 250 -7.80 -9.14 44.70
N GLY A 251 -8.90 -8.42 44.46
CA GLY A 251 -9.75 -7.86 45.53
C GLY A 251 -10.35 -8.93 46.45
N ALA A 252 -10.85 -10.03 45.88
CA ALA A 252 -11.43 -11.14 46.63
C ALA A 252 -10.39 -11.88 47.49
N VAL A 253 -9.17 -12.10 46.98
CA VAL A 253 -8.08 -12.72 47.75
C VAL A 253 -7.68 -11.84 48.94
N VAL A 254 -7.59 -10.52 48.77
CA VAL A 254 -7.29 -9.59 49.88
C VAL A 254 -8.41 -9.60 50.93
N ALA A 255 -9.67 -9.68 50.51
CA ALA A 255 -10.82 -9.76 51.42
C ALA A 255 -10.82 -11.08 52.23
N VAL A 256 -10.52 -12.21 51.59
CA VAL A 256 -10.41 -13.53 52.25
C VAL A 256 -9.27 -13.53 53.27
N ILE A 257 -8.10 -12.99 52.93
CA ILE A 257 -6.96 -12.89 53.85
C ILE A 257 -7.31 -12.02 55.07
N ARG A 258 -7.98 -10.88 54.87
CA ARG A 258 -8.42 -10.01 55.98
C ARG A 258 -9.47 -10.70 56.86
N PHE A 259 -10.40 -11.44 56.28
CA PHE A 259 -11.41 -12.17 57.03
C PHE A 259 -10.82 -13.32 57.85
N ALA A 260 -9.89 -14.09 57.26
CA ALA A 260 -9.18 -15.16 57.95
C ALA A 260 -8.34 -14.64 59.13
N ARG A 261 -7.66 -13.50 58.97
CA ARG A 261 -6.88 -12.88 60.06
C ARG A 261 -7.76 -12.35 61.21
N ARG A 262 -8.97 -11.87 60.92
CA ARG A 262 -9.91 -11.41 61.97
C ARG A 262 -10.50 -12.57 62.79
N ARG A 263 -10.71 -13.74 62.18
CA ARG A 263 -11.22 -14.93 62.87
C ARG A 263 -10.21 -15.59 63.82
N ASN A 264 -8.92 -15.45 63.54
CA ASN A 264 -7.86 -16.00 64.39
C ASN A 264 -7.43 -15.06 65.54
N ALA A 265 -8.01 -13.86 65.61
CA ALA A 265 -7.70 -12.85 66.62
C ALA A 265 -8.85 -12.64 67.65
N ALA A 266 -9.89 -13.47 67.58
CA ALA A 266 -11.02 -13.53 68.52
C ALA A 266 -11.02 -14.90 69.21
#